data_AF-A0A165K5R4-F1
#
_entry.id   AF-A0A165K5R4-F1
#
_cell.length_a   1.000
_cell.length_b   1.000
_cell.length_c   1.000
_cell.angle_alpha   90.00
_cell.angle_beta   90.00
_cell.angle_gamma   90.00
#
_symmetry.space_group_name_H-M   'P 1'
#
loop_
_entity.id
_entity.type
_entity.pdbx_description
1 polymer ?
#
loop_
_entity_poly.entity_id
_entity_poly.type
_entity_poly.pdbx_seq_one_letter_code
_entity_poly.pdbx_strand_id
1 'polypeptide(L)'
;MPGHASAWGSGSAYSGSPGGMPHSPQIDSDGLPHTFADAVSYALTPDPLPSLAQDAQPAPPSKKRKGTKATTEGAREPKKMKGRKLNRPIGPGGWEDVMAGMQSYWATEGMEGRSAESLKRKFAELSHKPKPTGEGEMPDLIRRAKDIDREIQNDVHMGNLQDDDEPEDAEEEPIDWPPSDREDAPRAQRAAQPGRASNTPSTTTTDERVLLKQRRHVTPGPKASGRHLQTSTLLANVSRAFDPETQAERLQQRDSMRAERSLFQSEISSLQAQLRDKQYELVTVSLEKDKLIESLRTQLLQDARAHLVVQGELDVAKAKLEMQERMRTMLLGMGGMGKLMAQSMSLSPADEAQSSSTTM
;
A
#
# COMPACT_ATOMS: atom_id res chain seq x y z
N MET A 1 17.46 22.08 -51.93
CA MET A 1 18.83 21.91 -51.39
C MET A 1 18.91 22.69 -50.10
N PRO A 2 19.35 22.16 -48.95
CA PRO A 2 19.21 20.82 -48.33
C PRO A 2 18.27 20.90 -47.08
N GLY A 3 17.67 19.87 -46.48
CA GLY A 3 18.00 18.45 -46.42
C GLY A 3 18.73 18.09 -45.12
N HIS A 4 18.12 18.29 -43.94
CA HIS A 4 18.71 17.85 -42.66
C HIS A 4 18.16 16.48 -42.26
N ALA A 5 18.93 15.46 -42.59
CA ALA A 5 18.82 14.12 -42.01
C ALA A 5 19.77 14.05 -40.79
N SER A 6 19.23 13.74 -39.62
CA SER A 6 20.03 13.42 -38.44
C SER A 6 20.05 11.91 -38.26
N ALA A 7 21.16 11.33 -38.66
CA ALA A 7 21.57 9.96 -38.36
C ALA A 7 22.57 9.99 -37.20
N TRP A 8 22.15 9.43 -36.06
CA TRP A 8 22.98 9.03 -34.92
C TRP A 8 22.30 7.77 -34.39
N GLY A 9 22.95 6.67 -34.05
CA GLY A 9 24.36 6.35 -33.93
C GLY A 9 24.44 4.95 -33.31
N SER A 10 25.45 4.20 -33.73
CA SER A 10 25.66 2.77 -33.57
C SER A 10 25.53 2.19 -32.17
N GLY A 11 25.09 0.93 -32.17
CA GLY A 11 25.00 0.05 -31.01
C GLY A 11 26.29 -0.15 -30.21
N SER A 12 26.08 -0.50 -28.94
CA SER A 12 27.10 -0.99 -28.03
C SER A 12 26.99 -2.51 -27.94
N ALA A 13 28.06 -3.19 -28.36
CA ALA A 13 28.26 -4.62 -28.16
C ALA A 13 29.01 -4.82 -26.84
N TYR A 14 28.32 -5.28 -25.79
CA TYR A 14 28.97 -5.93 -24.66
C TYR A 14 28.20 -7.18 -24.26
N SER A 15 28.64 -8.28 -24.85
CA SER A 15 28.51 -9.64 -24.32
C SER A 15 29.44 -9.80 -23.12
N GLY A 16 28.94 -10.39 -22.04
CA GLY A 16 29.75 -10.80 -20.90
C GLY A 16 28.93 -11.52 -19.86
N SER A 17 28.47 -12.73 -20.18
CA SER A 17 27.83 -13.64 -19.22
C SER A 17 28.85 -14.19 -18.22
N PRO A 18 28.64 -14.06 -16.90
CA PRO A 18 29.21 -14.98 -15.93
C PRO A 18 28.18 -16.07 -15.61
N GLY A 19 28.65 -17.32 -15.65
CA GLY A 19 27.81 -18.50 -15.48
C GLY A 19 27.29 -18.75 -14.06
N GLY A 20 26.25 -19.58 -14.02
CA GLY A 20 26.04 -20.59 -12.98
C GLY A 20 25.84 -20.08 -11.55
N MET A 21 24.71 -19.44 -11.27
CA MET A 21 24.17 -19.35 -9.91
C MET A 21 22.96 -20.29 -9.79
N PRO A 22 22.81 -21.04 -8.68
CA PRO A 22 21.63 -21.86 -8.45
C PRO A 22 20.39 -20.98 -8.37
N HIS A 23 19.39 -21.29 -9.19
CA HIS A 23 18.13 -20.55 -9.29
C HIS A 23 17.49 -20.41 -7.91
N SER A 24 17.40 -19.16 -7.43
CA SER A 24 16.52 -18.82 -6.32
C SER A 24 15.08 -18.85 -6.83
N PRO A 25 14.13 -19.42 -6.06
CA PRO A 25 12.73 -19.48 -6.46
C PRO A 25 12.20 -18.06 -6.68
N GLN A 26 11.77 -17.80 -7.91
CA GLN A 26 11.26 -16.52 -8.35
C GLN A 26 9.79 -16.44 -7.92
N ILE A 27 9.52 -15.67 -6.87
CA ILE A 27 8.16 -15.39 -6.40
C ILE A 27 7.71 -14.08 -7.06
N ASP A 28 6.65 -14.14 -7.85
CA ASP A 28 6.08 -12.97 -8.53
C ASP A 28 5.33 -12.04 -7.58
N SER A 29 4.93 -10.87 -8.09
CA SER A 29 4.19 -9.80 -7.39
C SER A 29 2.90 -10.25 -6.71
N ASP A 30 2.37 -11.42 -7.10
CA ASP A 30 1.12 -11.97 -6.59
C ASP A 30 1.34 -13.02 -5.48
N GLY A 31 2.60 -13.28 -5.11
CA GLY A 31 2.96 -14.13 -3.97
C GLY A 31 2.71 -15.63 -4.13
N LEU A 32 2.42 -16.11 -5.35
CA LEU A 32 2.13 -17.53 -5.62
C LEU A 32 3.32 -18.24 -6.29
N PRO A 33 3.66 -19.47 -5.85
CA PRO A 33 4.77 -20.23 -6.44
C PRO A 33 4.43 -20.69 -7.86
N HIS A 34 5.37 -20.49 -8.78
CA HIS A 34 5.17 -20.71 -10.21
C HIS A 34 5.15 -22.20 -10.61
N THR A 35 5.64 -23.09 -9.73
CA THR A 35 5.76 -24.53 -10.01
C THR A 35 5.13 -25.37 -8.90
N PHE A 36 4.54 -26.50 -9.30
CA PHE A 36 3.91 -27.45 -8.37
C PHE A 36 4.91 -28.01 -7.34
N ALA A 37 6.20 -28.09 -7.69
CA ALA A 37 7.26 -28.54 -6.79
C ALA A 37 7.50 -27.54 -5.63
N ASP A 38 7.43 -26.24 -5.89
CA ASP A 38 7.58 -25.21 -4.86
C ASP A 38 6.37 -25.17 -3.91
N ALA A 39 5.15 -25.39 -4.42
CA ALA A 39 3.94 -25.48 -3.60
C ALA A 39 3.98 -26.65 -2.60
N VAL A 40 4.57 -27.78 -2.99
CA VAL A 40 4.72 -28.95 -2.11
C VAL A 40 5.76 -28.69 -1.00
N SER A 41 6.83 -27.94 -1.30
CA SER A 41 7.85 -27.59 -0.29
C SER A 41 7.30 -26.70 0.84
N TYR A 42 6.34 -25.83 0.50
CA TYR A 42 5.70 -24.92 1.46
C TYR A 42 4.65 -25.62 2.36
N ALA A 43 4.05 -26.72 1.89
CA ALA A 43 3.05 -27.47 2.66
C ALA A 43 3.66 -28.43 3.69
N LEU A 44 4.98 -28.69 3.62
CA LEU A 44 5.67 -29.67 4.46
C LEU A 44 6.50 -29.07 5.60
N THR A 45 6.54 -27.74 5.75
CA THR A 45 7.17 -27.10 6.91
C THR A 45 6.24 -27.20 8.14
N PRO A 46 6.62 -27.96 9.19
CA PRO A 46 5.78 -28.10 10.38
C PRO A 46 5.75 -26.78 11.16
N ASP A 47 4.53 -26.32 11.43
CA ASP A 47 4.20 -25.09 12.15
C ASP A 47 4.65 -25.22 13.62
N PRO A 48 5.51 -24.32 14.16
CA PRO A 48 5.96 -24.42 15.53
C PRO A 48 4.85 -24.00 16.51
N LEU A 49 4.31 -24.99 17.23
CA LEU A 49 3.30 -24.78 18.28
C LEU A 49 3.81 -23.83 19.38
N PRO A 50 2.96 -22.92 19.90
CA PRO A 50 3.32 -22.01 20.97
C PRO A 50 3.36 -22.72 22.33
N SER A 51 4.50 -22.59 23.01
CA SER A 51 4.71 -23.02 24.39
C SER A 51 3.93 -22.11 25.36
N LEU A 52 3.00 -22.71 26.11
CA LEU A 52 2.35 -22.11 27.28
C LEU A 52 3.36 -22.04 28.43
N ALA A 53 3.80 -20.83 28.79
CA ALA A 53 4.58 -20.57 30.00
C ALA A 53 3.74 -19.81 31.03
N GLN A 54 3.89 -20.26 32.28
CA GLN A 54 3.05 -20.02 33.45
C GLN A 54 3.30 -18.68 34.14
N ASP A 55 2.28 -18.34 34.94
CA ASP A 55 2.15 -17.30 35.94
C ASP A 55 3.31 -17.12 36.95
N ALA A 56 3.49 -15.84 37.32
CA ALA A 56 3.73 -15.28 38.66
C ALA A 56 5.08 -15.49 39.40
N GLN A 57 5.82 -14.39 39.64
CA GLN A 57 5.83 -13.61 40.91
C GLN A 57 6.87 -12.46 40.90
N PRO A 58 6.70 -11.38 41.69
CA PRO A 58 7.53 -10.17 41.66
C PRO A 58 8.42 -9.95 42.93
N ALA A 59 9.47 -9.10 42.78
CA ALA A 59 10.18 -8.25 43.79
C ALA A 59 11.73 -8.33 43.70
N PRO A 60 12.54 -7.41 44.29
CA PRO A 60 12.38 -5.98 44.65
C PRO A 60 13.54 -5.07 44.11
N PRO A 61 13.56 -3.74 44.37
CA PRO A 61 14.44 -2.79 43.68
C PRO A 61 15.79 -2.59 44.39
N SER A 62 16.89 -2.44 43.65
CA SER A 62 18.12 -1.93 44.25
C SER A 62 19.02 -1.10 43.31
N LYS A 63 19.32 0.11 43.81
CA LYS A 63 20.60 0.83 43.82
C LYS A 63 21.07 1.59 42.56
N LYS A 64 20.90 2.92 42.68
CA LYS A 64 21.77 3.98 42.14
C LYS A 64 23.25 3.61 42.20
N ARG A 65 23.96 3.63 41.08
CA ARG A 65 25.41 3.92 41.04
C ARG A 65 25.74 4.90 39.92
N LYS A 66 26.71 5.72 40.28
CA LYS A 66 27.20 6.96 39.68
C LYS A 66 28.44 6.63 38.85
N GLY A 67 28.43 7.06 37.58
CA GLY A 67 29.57 7.46 36.75
C GLY A 67 30.70 6.45 36.49
N THR A 68 30.91 6.13 35.20
CA THR A 68 32.27 5.95 34.65
C THR A 68 32.29 6.28 33.16
N LYS A 69 33.17 7.21 32.77
CA LYS A 69 33.63 7.43 31.39
C LYS A 69 34.66 6.36 31.03
N ALA A 70 34.52 5.74 29.86
CA ALA A 70 35.59 5.10 29.06
C ALA A 70 34.99 4.87 27.65
N THR A 71 35.23 5.71 26.64
CA THR A 71 36.33 5.62 25.67
C THR A 71 36.88 4.21 25.47
N THR A 72 36.43 3.53 24.41
CA THR A 72 37.31 2.73 23.55
C THR A 72 36.74 2.73 22.13
N GLU A 73 37.46 3.40 21.23
CA GLU A 73 37.40 3.19 19.79
C GLU A 73 37.68 1.71 19.50
N GLY A 74 36.75 1.08 18.78
CA GLY A 74 36.89 -0.24 18.24
C GLY A 74 36.04 -0.33 16.98
N ALA A 75 36.52 0.30 15.92
CA ALA A 75 35.94 0.26 14.59
C ALA A 75 35.89 -1.19 14.09
N ARG A 76 34.77 -1.88 14.35
CA ARG A 76 34.36 -3.05 13.58
C ARG A 76 33.67 -2.54 12.33
N GLU A 77 34.32 -2.78 11.20
CA GLU A 77 33.76 -2.51 9.88
C GLU A 77 32.35 -3.12 9.74
N PRO A 78 31.36 -2.36 9.24
CA PRO A 78 30.03 -2.89 9.00
C PRO A 78 30.10 -3.89 7.84
N LYS A 79 29.91 -5.17 8.17
CA LYS A 79 29.53 -6.19 7.17
C LYS A 79 28.36 -5.63 6.36
N LYS A 80 28.57 -5.44 5.06
CA LYS A 80 27.58 -4.98 4.10
C LYS A 80 26.37 -5.91 4.12
N MET A 81 25.37 -5.59 4.95
CA MET A 81 24.01 -6.14 4.87
C MET A 81 23.34 -5.62 3.60
N LYS A 82 23.77 -6.13 2.44
CA LYS A 82 23.01 -6.00 1.20
C LYS A 82 21.73 -6.82 1.38
N GLY A 83 20.60 -6.14 1.55
CA GLY A 83 19.27 -6.76 1.49
C GLY A 83 18.44 -6.74 2.76
N ARG A 84 18.84 -6.06 3.84
CA ARG A 84 17.85 -5.67 4.86
C ARG A 84 17.01 -4.56 4.26
N LYS A 85 15.88 -4.92 3.63
CA LYS A 85 14.75 -4.02 3.48
C LYS A 85 14.54 -3.41 4.87
N LEU A 86 14.90 -2.14 5.04
CA LEU A 86 14.57 -1.41 6.26
C LEU A 86 13.05 -1.54 6.36
N ASN A 87 12.55 -2.19 7.42
CA ASN A 87 11.12 -2.27 7.68
C ASN A 87 10.61 -0.82 7.70
N ARG A 88 10.01 -0.36 6.60
CA ARG A 88 9.41 0.97 6.54
C ARG A 88 8.03 0.82 7.15
N PRO A 89 7.60 1.76 8.02
CA PRO A 89 6.29 1.69 8.63
C PRO A 89 5.21 2.08 7.61
N ILE A 90 5.00 1.24 6.60
CA ILE A 90 3.98 1.39 5.56
C ILE A 90 2.77 0.55 5.96
N GLY A 91 1.59 1.19 5.98
CA GLY A 91 0.34 0.52 6.32
C GLY A 91 0.05 0.40 7.82
N PRO A 92 -1.11 -0.19 8.18
CA PRO A 92 -1.63 -0.22 9.56
C PRO A 92 -0.83 -1.08 10.53
N GLY A 93 0.07 -1.95 10.05
CA GLY A 93 0.95 -2.79 10.86
C GLY A 93 2.46 -2.46 10.74
N GLY A 94 2.81 -1.42 9.98
CA GLY A 94 4.21 -1.17 9.66
C GLY A 94 5.04 -0.71 10.86
N TRP A 95 4.42 -0.06 11.86
CA TRP A 95 5.13 0.40 13.06
C TRP A 95 5.45 -0.76 14.03
N GLU A 96 4.63 -1.79 14.04
CA GLU A 96 4.81 -3.02 14.78
C GLU A 96 6.01 -3.81 14.22
N ASP A 97 6.17 -3.86 12.90
CA ASP A 97 7.33 -4.50 12.24
C ASP A 97 8.64 -3.76 12.52
N VAL A 98 8.59 -2.42 12.55
CA VAL A 98 9.71 -1.58 13.00
C VAL A 98 10.05 -1.87 14.45
N MET A 99 9.02 -1.97 15.31
CA MET A 99 9.20 -2.26 16.74
C MET A 99 9.83 -3.64 16.94
N ALA A 100 9.37 -4.67 16.24
CA ALA A 100 9.94 -6.02 16.34
C ALA A 100 11.45 -6.03 16.01
N GLY A 101 11.84 -5.30 14.97
CA GLY A 101 13.24 -5.07 14.62
C GLY A 101 14.01 -4.33 15.73
N MET A 102 13.46 -3.24 16.25
CA MET A 102 14.10 -2.43 17.29
C MET A 102 14.16 -3.11 18.66
N GLN A 103 13.20 -3.95 18.99
CA GLN A 103 13.17 -4.71 20.25
C GLN A 103 14.33 -5.69 20.30
N SER A 104 14.66 -6.34 19.18
CA SER A 104 15.87 -7.18 19.08
C SER A 104 17.15 -6.37 19.35
N TYR A 105 17.22 -5.14 18.86
CA TYR A 105 18.36 -4.23 19.07
C TYR A 105 18.44 -3.73 20.53
N TRP A 106 17.31 -3.34 21.12
CA TRP A 106 17.27 -2.90 22.52
C TRP A 106 17.61 -4.02 23.50
N ALA A 107 17.19 -5.25 23.22
CA ALA A 107 17.58 -6.41 24.00
C ALA A 107 19.11 -6.61 23.99
N THR A 108 19.77 -6.38 22.84
CA THR A 108 21.24 -6.47 22.75
C THR A 108 21.96 -5.32 23.47
N GLU A 109 21.38 -4.13 23.50
CA GLU A 109 21.95 -2.94 24.16
C GLU A 109 21.54 -2.80 25.65
N GLY A 110 20.69 -3.70 26.16
CA GLY A 110 20.17 -3.62 27.53
C GLY A 110 19.27 -2.41 27.78
N MET A 111 18.65 -1.85 26.74
CA MET A 111 17.72 -0.73 26.86
C MET A 111 16.30 -1.25 27.10
N GLU A 112 15.52 -0.53 27.92
CA GLU A 112 14.11 -0.83 28.14
C GLU A 112 13.32 -0.62 26.83
N GLY A 113 12.49 -1.60 26.48
CA GLY A 113 11.65 -1.54 25.29
C GLY A 113 10.67 -0.38 25.35
N ARG A 114 10.56 0.41 24.27
CA ARG A 114 9.54 1.46 24.13
C ARG A 114 8.34 0.98 23.32
N SER A 115 7.18 1.61 23.53
CA SER A 115 5.98 1.37 22.74
C SER A 115 6.09 1.90 21.30
N ALA A 116 5.35 1.31 20.36
CA ALA A 116 5.29 1.76 18.95
C ALA A 116 4.83 3.21 18.86
N GLU A 117 3.86 3.61 19.67
CA GLU A 117 3.35 4.98 19.69
C GLU A 117 4.43 6.00 20.08
N SER A 118 5.32 5.63 21.02
CA SER A 118 6.45 6.48 21.41
C SER A 118 7.43 6.68 20.26
N LEU A 119 7.69 5.61 19.48
CA LEU A 119 8.55 5.68 18.29
C LEU A 119 7.91 6.51 17.18
N LYS A 120 6.63 6.28 16.89
CA LYS A 120 5.87 7.03 15.90
C LYS A 120 5.84 8.52 16.23
N ARG A 121 5.56 8.87 17.49
CA ARG A 121 5.55 10.27 17.96
C ARG A 121 6.92 10.92 17.82
N LYS A 122 7.99 10.21 18.21
CA LYS A 122 9.36 10.73 18.11
C LYS A 122 9.81 10.89 16.66
N PHE A 123 9.46 9.94 15.79
CA PHE A 123 9.75 10.03 14.36
C PHE A 123 9.03 11.24 13.74
N ALA A 124 7.72 11.39 13.99
CA ALA A 124 6.95 12.53 13.52
C ALA A 124 7.51 13.88 14.05
N GLU A 125 7.99 13.92 15.30
CA GLU A 125 8.65 15.11 15.83
C GLU A 125 9.96 15.43 15.09
N LEU A 126 10.70 14.42 14.63
CA LEU A 126 11.96 14.62 13.91
C LEU A 126 11.74 14.97 12.43
N SER A 127 10.78 14.33 11.74
CA SER A 127 10.51 14.58 10.33
C SER A 127 9.88 15.97 10.11
N HIS A 128 9.01 16.43 11.03
CA HIS A 128 8.34 17.73 10.90
C HIS A 128 9.12 18.92 11.48
N LYS A 129 10.34 18.73 11.99
CA LYS A 129 11.15 19.87 12.45
C LYS A 129 11.45 20.81 11.26
N PRO A 130 11.25 22.13 11.41
CA PRO A 130 11.50 23.07 10.32
C PRO A 130 12.95 22.97 9.86
N LYS A 131 13.19 23.15 8.56
CA LYS A 131 14.56 23.29 8.05
C LYS A 131 15.17 24.50 8.78
N PRO A 132 16.36 24.39 9.39
CA PRO A 132 16.99 25.55 10.03
C PRO A 132 17.13 26.66 8.99
N THR A 133 16.60 27.84 9.29
CA THR A 133 16.67 28.99 8.40
C THR A 133 18.10 29.52 8.39
N GLY A 134 18.88 29.23 7.33
CA GLY A 134 20.27 29.66 7.13
C GLY A 134 21.25 28.53 6.79
N GLU A 135 22.56 28.82 6.75
CA GLU A 135 23.64 27.83 6.50
C GLU A 135 23.90 26.85 7.67
N GLY A 136 22.96 26.73 8.62
CA GLY A 136 23.09 25.81 9.74
C GLY A 136 23.01 24.36 9.27
N GLU A 137 24.07 23.59 9.50
CA GLU A 137 24.08 22.17 9.16
C GLU A 137 22.96 21.42 9.91
N MET A 138 22.06 20.76 9.17
CA MET A 138 20.97 19.98 9.75
C MET A 138 21.52 18.75 10.47
N PRO A 139 21.17 18.50 11.75
CA PRO A 139 21.61 17.32 12.47
C PRO A 139 21.29 16.02 11.71
N ASP A 140 22.24 15.09 11.65
CA ASP A 140 22.12 13.84 10.88
C ASP A 140 20.85 13.03 11.22
N LEU A 141 20.41 13.08 12.49
CA LEU A 141 19.20 12.41 12.93
C LEU A 141 17.93 12.97 12.27
N ILE A 142 17.86 14.29 12.10
CA ILE A 142 16.72 14.97 11.46
C ILE A 142 16.78 14.74 9.95
N ARG A 143 17.98 14.83 9.36
CA ARG A 143 18.22 14.56 7.93
C ARG A 143 17.72 13.17 7.54
N ARG A 144 18.18 12.14 8.26
CA ARG A 144 17.74 10.75 8.04
C ARG A 144 16.23 10.57 8.26
N ALA A 145 15.65 11.23 9.26
CA ALA A 145 14.20 11.13 9.50
C ALA A 145 13.40 11.69 8.32
N LYS A 146 13.82 12.83 7.76
CA LYS A 146 13.21 13.43 6.57
C LYS A 146 13.41 12.58 5.31
N ASP A 147 14.60 12.01 5.13
CA ASP A 147 14.87 11.13 4.00
C ASP A 147 13.97 9.89 4.02
N ILE A 148 13.77 9.29 5.20
CA ILE A 148 12.85 8.15 5.39
C ILE A 148 11.40 8.58 5.14
N ASP A 149 10.97 9.75 5.61
CA ASP A 149 9.61 10.25 5.41
C ASP A 149 9.30 10.47 3.92
N ARG A 150 10.24 11.07 3.19
CA ARG A 150 10.16 11.21 1.73
C ARG A 150 10.11 9.86 1.01
N GLU A 151 10.90 8.88 1.47
CA GLU A 151 10.85 7.51 0.95
C GLU A 151 9.49 6.85 1.17
N ILE A 152 8.92 6.98 2.37
CA ILE A 152 7.60 6.44 2.69
C ILE A 152 6.54 7.09 1.80
N GLN A 153 6.60 8.40 1.61
CA GLN A 153 5.66 9.11 0.73
C GLN A 153 5.77 8.64 -0.72
N ASN A 154 7.00 8.48 -1.23
CA ASN A 154 7.25 7.95 -2.58
C ASN A 154 6.72 6.52 -2.76
N ASP A 155 6.95 5.64 -1.79
CA ASP A 155 6.50 4.25 -1.83
C ASP A 155 4.98 4.12 -1.74
N VAL A 156 4.34 5.00 -0.97
CA VAL A 156 2.88 4.98 -0.77
C VAL A 156 2.12 5.50 -2.01
N HIS A 157 2.82 5.99 -3.04
CA HIS A 157 2.28 6.41 -4.34
C HIS A 157 1.11 7.41 -4.27
N MET A 158 0.91 8.03 -3.11
CA MET A 158 0.02 9.17 -2.94
C MET A 158 0.79 10.34 -3.53
N GLY A 159 0.64 10.55 -4.84
CA GLY A 159 1.42 11.50 -5.63
C GLY A 159 1.75 12.75 -4.81
N ASN A 160 3.04 13.07 -4.70
CA ASN A 160 3.57 14.26 -4.04
C ASN A 160 2.97 15.52 -4.71
N LEU A 161 1.76 15.90 -4.30
CA LEU A 161 1.09 17.12 -4.71
C LEU A 161 1.64 18.36 -3.97
N GLN A 162 2.69 18.21 -3.16
CA GLN A 162 3.28 19.28 -2.35
C GLN A 162 4.73 19.64 -2.69
N ASP A 163 5.42 18.86 -3.54
CA ASP A 163 6.85 19.06 -3.86
C ASP A 163 7.06 19.24 -5.38
N ASP A 164 6.18 20.00 -6.05
CA ASP A 164 6.68 20.78 -7.19
C ASP A 164 7.43 21.96 -6.57
N ASP A 165 8.75 21.84 -6.58
CA ASP A 165 9.73 22.90 -6.37
C ASP A 165 9.42 24.08 -7.30
N GLU A 166 8.41 24.88 -6.97
CA GLU A 166 8.29 26.22 -7.49
C GLU A 166 9.43 27.03 -6.85
N PRO A 167 10.40 27.52 -7.63
CA PRO A 167 11.50 28.30 -7.07
C PRO A 167 10.88 29.51 -6.37
N GLU A 168 11.07 29.55 -5.06
CA GLU A 168 10.68 30.62 -4.13
C GLU A 168 11.57 31.86 -4.36
N ASP A 169 11.63 32.31 -5.62
CA ASP A 169 12.46 33.40 -6.12
C ASP A 169 11.62 34.25 -7.10
N ALA A 170 10.47 34.71 -6.60
CA ALA A 170 9.73 35.83 -7.15
C ALA A 170 8.99 36.49 -5.99
N GLU A 171 9.57 37.58 -5.49
CA GLU A 171 8.92 38.68 -4.77
C GLU A 171 7.44 38.42 -4.41
N GLU A 172 7.19 37.80 -3.25
CA GLU A 172 5.87 37.83 -2.62
C GLU A 172 5.58 39.30 -2.27
N GLU A 173 5.04 40.04 -3.25
CA GLU A 173 4.20 41.18 -2.94
C GLU A 173 3.10 40.66 -2.00
N PRO A 174 2.94 41.23 -0.80
CA PRO A 174 1.91 40.80 0.13
C PRO A 174 0.55 40.94 -0.56
N ILE A 175 -0.03 39.80 -0.94
CA ILE A 175 -1.37 39.73 -1.51
C ILE A 175 -2.32 40.24 -0.41
N ASP A 176 -2.74 41.49 -0.54
CA ASP A 176 -3.75 42.12 0.29
C ASP A 176 -5.08 41.47 -0.06
N TRP A 177 -5.34 40.31 0.55
CA TRP A 177 -6.59 39.58 0.40
C TRP A 177 -7.72 40.54 0.74
N PRO A 178 -8.58 40.93 -0.23
CA PRO A 178 -9.75 41.72 0.11
C PRO A 178 -10.54 40.91 1.14
N PRO A 179 -10.95 41.51 2.27
CA PRO A 179 -11.63 40.80 3.34
C PRO A 179 -12.81 40.06 2.73
N SER A 180 -12.69 38.72 2.66
CA SER A 180 -13.70 37.88 2.04
C SER A 180 -15.06 38.22 2.61
N ASP A 181 -15.92 38.71 1.71
CA ASP A 181 -17.31 38.97 1.97
C ASP A 181 -18.00 37.64 2.29
N ARG A 182 -18.08 37.35 3.59
CA ARG A 182 -18.70 36.16 4.16
C ARG A 182 -20.20 36.35 4.33
N GLU A 183 -20.87 36.94 3.35
CA GLU A 183 -22.33 37.07 3.30
C GLU A 183 -22.91 36.44 2.02
N ASP A 184 -22.89 35.12 1.89
CA ASP A 184 -24.05 34.42 1.28
C ASP A 184 -24.11 32.91 1.53
N ALA A 185 -24.09 32.50 2.80
CA ALA A 185 -24.59 31.17 3.16
C ALA A 185 -26.10 31.29 3.42
N PRO A 186 -26.98 30.64 2.61
CA PRO A 186 -28.42 30.75 2.79
C PRO A 186 -28.80 30.18 4.15
N ARG A 187 -29.28 31.08 5.01
CA ARG A 187 -29.84 30.79 6.34
C ARG A 187 -31.03 29.85 6.16
N ALA A 188 -30.82 28.56 6.39
CA ALA A 188 -31.88 27.57 6.45
C ALA A 188 -32.95 28.05 7.45
N GLN A 189 -34.13 28.37 6.94
CA GLN A 189 -35.31 28.66 7.73
C GLN A 189 -35.63 27.43 8.57
N ARG A 190 -35.25 27.46 9.85
CA ARG A 190 -35.78 26.55 10.86
C ARG A 190 -37.28 26.82 10.99
N ALA A 191 -38.07 25.97 10.34
CA ALA A 191 -39.49 25.86 10.58
C ALA A 191 -39.72 25.61 12.08
N ALA A 192 -40.65 26.37 12.64
CA ALA A 192 -41.11 26.23 14.01
C ALA A 192 -41.66 24.81 14.24
N GLN A 193 -41.00 24.04 15.11
CA GLN A 193 -41.64 22.89 15.75
C GLN A 193 -42.16 23.31 17.13
N PRO A 194 -43.44 23.07 17.44
CA PRO A 194 -43.99 23.33 18.76
C PRO A 194 -43.62 22.23 19.74
N GLY A 195 -43.17 22.67 20.91
CA GLY A 195 -43.22 22.02 22.23
C GLY A 195 -43.24 20.49 22.30
N ARG A 196 -42.09 19.90 22.62
CA ARG A 196 -42.06 18.67 23.41
C ARG A 196 -41.10 18.85 24.59
N ALA A 197 -41.69 19.04 25.76
CA ALA A 197 -40.98 19.05 27.03
C ALA A 197 -40.41 17.64 27.28
N SER A 198 -39.09 17.56 27.38
CA SER A 198 -38.41 16.42 28.00
C SER A 198 -37.38 16.97 28.97
N ASN A 199 -37.72 16.88 30.26
CA ASN A 199 -36.83 17.11 31.37
C ASN A 199 -35.73 16.05 31.36
N THR A 200 -34.48 16.47 31.17
CA THR A 200 -33.31 15.75 31.69
C THR A 200 -32.35 16.79 32.29
N PRO A 201 -31.89 16.61 33.55
CA PRO A 201 -30.98 17.54 34.19
C PRO A 201 -29.51 17.20 33.89
N SER A 202 -28.74 18.25 33.61
CA SER A 202 -27.32 18.48 33.94
C SER A 202 -26.29 17.35 33.88
N THR A 203 -25.22 17.56 33.09
CA THR A 203 -23.83 17.84 33.58
C THR A 203 -23.06 18.55 32.43
N THR A 204 -22.80 19.85 32.49
CA THR A 204 -21.53 20.49 32.91
C THR A 204 -20.27 19.70 32.59
N THR A 205 -19.51 20.09 31.56
CA THR A 205 -18.13 20.58 31.73
C THR A 205 -17.65 21.34 30.49
N THR A 206 -17.40 22.64 30.68
CA THR A 206 -16.39 23.49 30.02
C THR A 206 -15.99 23.16 28.57
N ASP A 207 -16.49 23.95 27.62
CA ASP A 207 -15.61 24.45 26.58
C ASP A 207 -16.04 25.86 26.15
N GLU A 208 -15.04 26.69 25.90
CA GLU A 208 -15.12 28.12 25.96
C GLU A 208 -16.01 28.72 24.87
N ARG A 209 -17.03 29.46 25.33
CA ARG A 209 -17.66 30.49 24.51
C ARG A 209 -16.64 31.61 24.32
N VAL A 210 -15.80 31.48 23.29
CA VAL A 210 -15.24 32.64 22.60
C VAL A 210 -16.41 33.36 21.95
N LEU A 211 -17.00 34.29 22.71
CA LEU A 211 -17.84 35.36 22.19
C LEU A 211 -16.97 36.21 21.27
N LEU A 212 -16.80 35.75 20.03
CA LEU A 212 -16.38 36.58 18.91
C LEU A 212 -17.49 37.62 18.71
N LYS A 213 -17.34 38.69 19.49
CA LYS A 213 -18.00 39.96 19.35
C LYS A 213 -17.66 40.41 17.94
N GLN A 214 -18.53 40.06 16.99
CA GLN A 214 -18.53 40.52 15.62
C GLN A 214 -18.71 42.03 15.68
N ARG A 215 -17.59 42.73 15.91
CA ARG A 215 -17.43 44.15 15.70
C ARG A 215 -17.65 44.33 14.21
N ARG A 216 -18.90 44.61 13.85
CA ARG A 216 -19.19 45.30 12.60
C ARG A 216 -18.22 46.47 12.56
N HIS A 217 -17.28 46.42 11.64
CA HIS A 217 -16.52 47.57 11.21
C HIS A 217 -17.55 48.53 10.62
N VAL A 218 -18.21 49.30 11.49
CA VAL A 218 -18.84 50.54 11.12
C VAL A 218 -17.67 51.44 10.82
N THR A 219 -17.28 51.48 9.55
CA THR A 219 -16.38 52.50 9.02
C THR A 219 -16.92 53.83 9.56
N PRO A 220 -16.15 54.59 10.37
CA PRO A 220 -16.61 55.84 10.91
C PRO A 220 -16.81 56.81 9.75
N GLY A 221 -18.04 56.84 9.22
CA GLY A 221 -18.44 57.76 8.18
C GLY A 221 -18.20 59.19 8.69
N PRO A 222 -17.58 60.05 7.88
CA PRO A 222 -17.23 61.41 8.28
C PRO A 222 -18.47 62.13 8.81
N LYS A 223 -18.44 62.44 10.10
CA LYS A 223 -19.51 63.20 10.76
C LYS A 223 -19.36 64.66 10.36
N ALA A 224 -20.51 65.25 10.01
CA ALA A 224 -20.77 66.66 9.82
C ALA A 224 -20.30 67.27 8.48
N SER A 225 -21.08 67.06 7.43
CA SER A 225 -21.37 68.16 6.50
C SER A 225 -22.68 67.92 5.72
N GLY A 226 -23.68 68.77 5.96
CA GLY A 226 -24.83 69.01 5.07
C GLY A 226 -26.01 68.02 5.13
N ARG A 227 -27.02 68.28 5.98
CA ARG A 227 -28.36 67.64 5.89
C ARG A 227 -29.01 67.78 4.50
N HIS A 228 -28.62 68.78 3.72
CA HIS A 228 -29.12 69.03 2.37
C HIS A 228 -28.56 68.06 1.31
N LEU A 229 -27.37 67.48 1.53
CA LEU A 229 -26.80 66.49 0.61
C LEU A 229 -27.57 65.17 0.69
N GLN A 230 -27.98 64.77 1.90
CA GLN A 230 -28.73 63.52 2.10
C GLN A 230 -30.10 63.54 1.41
N THR A 231 -30.82 64.67 1.45
CA THR A 231 -32.12 64.77 0.76
C THR A 231 -31.95 64.76 -0.77
N SER A 232 -30.88 65.36 -1.28
CA SER A 232 -30.54 65.33 -2.70
C SER A 232 -30.18 63.92 -3.18
N THR A 233 -29.39 63.17 -2.41
CA THR A 233 -29.05 61.77 -2.73
C THR A 233 -30.29 60.88 -2.71
N LEU A 234 -31.20 61.08 -1.75
CA LEU A 234 -32.46 60.34 -1.69
C LEU A 234 -33.36 60.64 -2.90
N LEU A 235 -33.50 61.92 -3.29
CA LEU A 235 -34.29 62.29 -4.46
C LEU A 235 -33.68 61.76 -5.76
N ALA A 236 -32.36 61.77 -5.89
CA ALA A 236 -31.65 61.17 -7.03
C ALA A 236 -31.82 59.63 -7.07
N ASN A 237 -31.81 58.96 -5.92
CA ASN A 237 -32.07 57.51 -5.85
C ASN A 237 -33.53 57.18 -6.20
N VAL A 238 -34.48 58.00 -5.76
CA VAL A 238 -35.90 57.83 -6.10
C VAL A 238 -36.12 58.10 -7.59
N SER A 239 -35.55 59.16 -8.17
CA SER A 239 -35.67 59.42 -9.62
C SER A 239 -35.04 58.29 -10.42
N ARG A 240 -33.87 57.80 -10.02
CA ARG A 240 -33.20 56.67 -10.66
C ARG A 240 -33.95 55.35 -10.48
N ALA A 241 -34.76 55.19 -9.44
CA ALA A 241 -35.57 53.98 -9.24
C ALA A 241 -36.79 53.91 -10.18
N PHE A 242 -37.30 55.06 -10.63
CA PHE A 242 -38.45 55.18 -11.53
C PHE A 242 -38.08 55.48 -12.99
N ASP A 243 -36.80 55.67 -13.29
CA ASP A 243 -36.31 55.79 -14.66
C ASP A 243 -36.54 54.47 -15.42
N PRO A 244 -37.26 54.48 -16.56
CA PRO A 244 -37.57 53.25 -17.30
C PRO A 244 -36.30 52.51 -17.78
N GLU A 245 -35.23 53.22 -18.09
CA GLU A 245 -33.98 52.62 -18.58
C GLU A 245 -33.29 51.80 -17.48
N THR A 246 -33.24 52.34 -16.25
CA THR A 246 -32.64 51.62 -15.11
C THR A 246 -33.50 50.46 -14.61
N GLN A 247 -34.81 50.47 -14.88
CA GLN A 247 -35.69 49.33 -14.64
C GLN A 247 -35.43 48.21 -15.65
N ALA A 248 -35.25 48.55 -16.92
CA ALA A 248 -34.91 47.60 -17.97
C ALA A 248 -33.54 46.94 -17.69
N GLU A 249 -32.53 47.72 -17.31
CA GLU A 249 -31.20 47.22 -16.94
C GLU A 249 -31.25 46.26 -15.74
N ARG A 250 -31.98 46.61 -14.67
CA ARG A 250 -32.17 45.72 -13.51
C ARG A 250 -32.90 44.44 -13.86
N LEU A 251 -33.89 44.51 -14.74
CA LEU A 251 -34.60 43.32 -15.22
C LEU A 251 -33.64 42.42 -15.99
N GLN A 252 -32.86 42.99 -16.91
CA GLN A 252 -31.86 42.28 -17.69
C GLN A 252 -30.78 41.64 -16.82
N GLN A 253 -30.27 42.35 -15.80
CA GLN A 253 -29.29 41.80 -14.85
C GLN A 253 -29.88 40.65 -14.02
N ARG A 254 -31.14 40.75 -13.63
CA ARG A 254 -31.81 39.67 -12.90
C ARG A 254 -32.04 38.45 -13.80
N ASP A 255 -32.34 38.69 -15.07
CA ASP A 255 -32.54 37.63 -16.06
C ASP A 255 -31.20 36.99 -16.45
N SER A 256 -30.10 37.74 -16.53
CA SER A 256 -28.76 37.20 -16.75
C SER A 256 -28.31 36.32 -15.57
N MET A 257 -28.47 36.79 -14.33
CA MET A 257 -28.18 35.98 -13.14
C MET A 257 -29.05 34.72 -13.07
N ARG A 258 -30.32 34.81 -13.50
CA ARG A 258 -31.20 33.64 -13.58
C ARG A 258 -30.71 32.64 -14.64
N ALA A 259 -30.28 33.12 -15.80
CA ALA A 259 -29.74 32.29 -16.87
C ALA A 259 -28.44 31.59 -16.43
N GLU A 260 -27.51 32.33 -15.80
CA GLU A 260 -26.27 31.77 -15.25
C GLU A 260 -26.53 30.70 -14.19
N ARG A 261 -27.43 30.99 -13.23
CA ARG A 261 -27.81 30.01 -12.22
C ARG A 261 -28.44 28.76 -12.84
N SER A 262 -29.25 28.93 -13.88
CA SER A 262 -29.82 27.80 -14.62
C SER A 262 -28.76 26.97 -15.33
N LEU A 263 -27.71 27.61 -15.87
CA LEU A 263 -26.59 26.92 -16.51
C LEU A 263 -25.83 26.07 -15.48
N PHE A 264 -25.42 26.65 -14.36
CA PHE A 264 -24.73 25.90 -13.30
C PHE A 264 -25.60 24.77 -12.74
N GLN A 265 -26.90 24.99 -12.60
CA GLN A 265 -27.81 23.94 -12.15
C GLN A 265 -27.91 22.79 -13.16
N SER A 266 -27.88 23.09 -14.46
CA SER A 266 -27.88 22.07 -15.52
C SER A 266 -26.58 21.27 -15.54
N GLU A 267 -25.44 21.91 -15.29
CA GLU A 267 -24.14 21.27 -15.20
C GLU A 267 -24.04 20.34 -13.98
N ILE A 268 -24.45 20.81 -12.80
CA ILE A 268 -24.49 19.96 -11.59
C ILE A 268 -25.38 18.74 -11.83
N SER A 269 -26.53 18.92 -12.48
CA SER A 269 -27.45 17.83 -12.79
C SER A 269 -26.84 16.84 -13.80
N SER A 270 -26.09 17.33 -14.78
CA SER A 270 -25.36 16.52 -15.75
C SER A 270 -24.26 15.69 -15.08
N LEU A 271 -23.43 16.31 -14.23
CA LEU A 271 -22.38 15.62 -13.48
C LEU A 271 -22.95 14.56 -12.53
N GLN A 272 -24.09 14.85 -11.88
CA GLN A 272 -24.78 13.86 -11.05
C GLN A 272 -25.32 12.68 -11.86
N ALA A 273 -25.80 12.90 -13.08
CA ALA A 273 -26.21 11.81 -13.97
C ALA A 273 -25.01 10.94 -14.37
N GLN A 274 -23.90 11.56 -14.78
CA GLN A 274 -22.66 10.85 -15.12
C GLN A 274 -22.14 10.00 -13.95
N LEU A 275 -22.19 10.51 -12.71
CA LEU A 275 -21.80 9.73 -11.53
C LEU A 275 -22.67 8.49 -11.33
N ARG A 276 -23.98 8.58 -11.54
CA ARG A 276 -24.88 7.43 -11.45
C ARG A 276 -24.61 6.42 -12.56
N ASP A 277 -24.38 6.88 -13.77
CA ASP A 277 -24.06 6.02 -14.91
C ASP A 277 -22.75 5.26 -14.68
N LYS A 278 -21.72 5.94 -14.18
CA LYS A 278 -20.44 5.31 -13.83
C LYS A 278 -20.54 4.34 -12.66
N GLN A 279 -21.36 4.64 -11.66
CA GLN A 279 -21.67 3.68 -10.59
C GLN A 279 -22.37 2.44 -11.13
N TYR A 280 -23.32 2.59 -12.05
CA TYR A 280 -24.01 1.49 -12.70
C TYR A 280 -23.06 0.62 -13.54
N GLU A 281 -22.17 1.26 -14.32
CA GLU A 281 -21.15 0.59 -15.12
C GLU A 281 -20.19 -0.23 -14.23
N LEU A 282 -19.71 0.34 -13.12
CA LEU A 282 -18.86 -0.36 -12.16
C LEU A 282 -19.53 -1.60 -11.56
N VAL A 283 -20.80 -1.49 -11.16
CA VAL A 283 -21.57 -2.63 -10.62
C VAL A 283 -21.74 -3.70 -11.69
N THR A 284 -22.00 -3.31 -12.95
CA THR A 284 -22.16 -4.24 -14.07
C THR A 284 -20.88 -5.01 -14.35
N VAL A 285 -19.74 -4.31 -14.46
CA VAL A 285 -18.42 -4.92 -14.66
C VAL A 285 -18.05 -5.84 -13.49
N SER A 286 -18.37 -5.46 -12.24
CA SER A 286 -18.15 -6.33 -11.09
C SER A 286 -18.93 -7.64 -11.19
N LEU A 287 -20.21 -7.58 -11.60
CA LEU A 287 -21.04 -8.77 -11.78
C LEU A 287 -20.52 -9.68 -12.91
N GLU A 288 -20.01 -9.10 -14.00
CA GLU A 288 -19.40 -9.85 -15.10
C GLU A 288 -18.10 -10.54 -14.66
N LYS A 289 -17.26 -9.84 -13.89
CA LYS A 289 -16.05 -10.42 -13.30
C LYS A 289 -16.39 -11.61 -12.41
N ASP A 290 -17.41 -11.49 -11.56
CA ASP A 290 -17.81 -12.57 -10.65
C ASP A 290 -18.37 -13.77 -11.42
N LYS A 291 -19.13 -13.54 -12.51
CA LYS A 291 -19.55 -14.61 -13.43
C LYS A 291 -18.37 -15.32 -14.07
N LEU A 292 -17.34 -14.58 -14.50
CA LEU A 292 -16.14 -15.17 -15.10
C LEU A 292 -15.35 -16.00 -14.08
N ILE A 293 -15.19 -15.51 -12.85
CA ILE A 293 -14.54 -16.25 -11.76
C ILE A 293 -15.29 -17.55 -11.50
N GLU A 294 -16.62 -17.52 -11.43
CA GLU A 294 -17.42 -18.72 -11.20
C GLU A 294 -17.32 -19.70 -12.38
N SER A 295 -17.33 -19.20 -13.62
CA SER A 295 -17.11 -20.01 -14.81
C SER A 295 -15.76 -20.72 -14.76
N LEU A 296 -14.66 -20.00 -14.48
CA LEU A 296 -13.32 -20.58 -14.37
C LEU A 296 -13.23 -21.61 -13.24
N ARG A 297 -13.88 -21.38 -12.10
CA ARG A 297 -13.96 -22.37 -11.00
C ARG A 297 -14.65 -23.65 -11.44
N THR A 298 -15.79 -23.54 -12.13
CA THR A 298 -16.50 -24.73 -12.63
C THR A 298 -15.68 -25.50 -13.66
N GLN A 299 -14.95 -24.80 -14.54
CA GLN A 299 -14.05 -25.42 -15.51
C GLN A 299 -12.90 -26.15 -14.82
N LEU A 300 -12.22 -25.51 -13.87
CA LEU A 300 -11.12 -26.13 -13.12
C LEU A 300 -11.58 -27.41 -12.38
N LEU A 301 -12.80 -27.40 -11.82
CA LEU A 301 -13.38 -28.58 -11.20
C LEU A 301 -13.69 -29.70 -12.21
N GLN A 302 -14.11 -29.37 -13.43
CA GLN A 302 -14.31 -30.35 -14.49
C GLN A 302 -12.97 -30.95 -14.95
N ASP A 303 -11.95 -30.13 -15.15
CA ASP A 303 -10.61 -30.56 -15.54
C ASP A 303 -9.98 -31.46 -14.47
N ALA A 304 -10.12 -31.10 -13.19
CA ALA A 304 -9.66 -31.93 -12.08
C ALA A 304 -10.35 -33.31 -12.05
N ARG A 305 -11.66 -33.36 -12.33
CA ARG A 305 -12.40 -34.63 -12.45
C ARG A 305 -11.90 -35.46 -13.63
N ALA A 306 -11.69 -34.84 -14.79
CA ALA A 306 -11.15 -35.53 -15.97
C ALA A 306 -9.75 -36.11 -15.69
N HIS A 307 -8.88 -35.35 -15.02
CA HIS A 307 -7.55 -35.81 -14.64
C HIS A 307 -7.61 -37.03 -13.69
N LEU A 308 -8.51 -37.01 -12.70
CA LEU A 308 -8.70 -38.16 -11.80
C LEU A 308 -9.16 -39.43 -12.53
N VAL A 309 -10.02 -39.29 -13.56
CA VAL A 309 -10.45 -40.43 -14.38
C VAL A 309 -9.26 -41.03 -15.14
N VAL A 310 -8.48 -40.19 -15.82
CA VAL A 310 -7.28 -40.62 -16.58
C VAL A 310 -6.26 -41.27 -15.64
N GLN A 311 -6.07 -40.73 -14.44
CA GLN A 311 -5.18 -41.32 -13.44
C GLN A 311 -5.66 -42.71 -13.00
N GLY A 312 -6.96 -42.88 -12.77
CA GLY A 312 -7.54 -44.20 -12.46
C GLY A 312 -7.35 -45.22 -13.58
N GLU A 313 -7.50 -44.82 -14.84
CA GLU A 313 -7.22 -45.68 -16.00
C GLU A 313 -5.75 -46.08 -16.09
N LEU A 314 -4.84 -45.15 -15.82
CA LEU A 314 -3.40 -45.39 -15.80
C LEU A 314 -3.01 -46.38 -14.70
N ASP A 315 -3.58 -46.24 -13.51
CA ASP A 315 -3.34 -47.16 -12.39
C ASP A 315 -3.83 -48.59 -12.71
N VAL A 316 -5.00 -48.72 -13.35
CA VAL A 316 -5.52 -50.02 -13.83
C VAL A 316 -4.60 -50.62 -14.90
N ALA A 317 -4.14 -49.83 -15.86
CA ALA A 317 -3.22 -50.28 -16.90
C ALA A 317 -1.88 -50.74 -16.31
N LYS A 318 -1.35 -50.00 -15.34
CA LYS A 318 -0.12 -50.33 -14.61
C LYS A 318 -0.26 -51.65 -13.84
N ALA A 319 -1.36 -51.83 -13.11
CA ALA A 319 -1.64 -53.08 -12.40
C ALA A 319 -1.74 -54.28 -13.36
N LYS A 320 -2.36 -54.10 -14.53
CA LYS A 320 -2.44 -55.13 -15.57
C LYS A 320 -1.07 -55.51 -16.12
N LEU A 321 -0.20 -54.54 -16.36
CA LEU A 321 1.16 -54.76 -16.84
C LEU A 321 2.00 -55.49 -15.80
N GLU A 322 1.93 -55.09 -14.53
CA GLU A 322 2.61 -55.76 -13.42
C GLU A 322 2.17 -57.23 -13.30
N MET A 323 0.86 -57.50 -13.44
CA MET A 323 0.35 -58.88 -13.44
C MET A 323 0.91 -59.69 -14.62
N GLN A 324 1.02 -59.11 -15.81
CA GLN A 324 1.63 -59.77 -16.98
C GLN A 324 3.12 -60.05 -16.76
N GLU A 325 3.87 -59.13 -16.16
CA GLU A 325 5.29 -59.31 -15.84
C GLU A 325 5.50 -60.42 -14.80
N ARG A 326 4.66 -60.46 -13.75
CA ARG A 326 4.68 -61.55 -12.76
C ARG A 326 4.40 -62.90 -13.41
N MET A 327 3.39 -62.99 -14.28
CA MET A 327 3.09 -64.22 -15.04
C MET A 327 4.27 -64.64 -15.94
N ARG A 328 4.87 -63.68 -16.65
CA ARG A 328 6.03 -63.93 -17.52
C ARG A 328 7.23 -64.43 -16.73
N THR A 329 7.51 -63.82 -15.58
CA THR A 329 8.61 -64.20 -14.67
C THR A 329 8.42 -65.61 -14.14
N MET A 330 7.20 -65.97 -13.75
CA MET A 330 6.85 -67.33 -13.30
C MET A 330 7.09 -68.38 -14.38
N LEU A 331 6.66 -68.11 -15.63
CA LEU A 331 6.88 -69.01 -16.77
C LEU A 331 8.37 -69.19 -17.10
N LEU A 332 9.16 -68.11 -17.07
CA LEU A 332 10.62 -68.16 -17.27
C LEU A 332 11.33 -68.94 -16.16
N GLY A 333 10.91 -68.75 -14.90
CA GLY A 333 11.44 -69.48 -13.75
C GLY A 333 11.22 -71.00 -13.86
N MET A 334 10.04 -71.43 -14.34
CA MET A 334 9.77 -72.85 -14.58
C MET A 334 10.58 -73.42 -15.75
N GLY A 335 10.79 -72.65 -16.83
CA GLY A 335 11.64 -73.06 -17.96
C GLY A 335 13.11 -73.25 -17.59
N GLY A 336 13.63 -72.44 -16.66
CA GLY A 336 15.00 -72.60 -16.13
C GLY A 336 15.21 -73.91 -15.37
N MET A 337 14.19 -74.38 -14.65
CA MET A 337 14.28 -75.62 -13.88
C MET A 337 14.37 -76.86 -14.77
N GLY A 338 13.72 -76.84 -15.94
CA GLY A 338 13.87 -77.88 -16.96
C GLY A 338 15.27 -77.95 -17.56
N LYS A 339 15.95 -76.79 -17.73
CA LYS A 339 17.32 -76.74 -18.24
C LYS A 339 18.33 -77.28 -17.22
N LEU A 340 18.12 -77.00 -15.92
CA LEU A 340 18.93 -77.57 -14.84
C LEU A 340 18.75 -79.10 -14.72
N MET A 341 17.52 -79.61 -14.88
CA MET A 341 17.24 -81.05 -14.92
C MET A 341 17.86 -81.74 -16.16
N ALA A 342 17.87 -81.08 -17.32
CA ALA A 342 18.52 -81.62 -18.52
C ALA A 342 20.06 -81.61 -18.39
N GLN A 343 20.64 -80.56 -17.80
CA GLN A 343 22.09 -80.50 -17.56
C GLN A 343 22.55 -81.57 -16.56
N SER A 344 21.78 -81.81 -15.48
CA SER A 344 22.11 -82.86 -14.51
C SER A 344 22.03 -84.28 -15.08
N MET A 345 21.26 -84.52 -16.15
CA MET A 345 21.24 -85.80 -16.86
C MET A 345 22.29 -85.92 -17.99
N SER A 346 22.87 -84.82 -18.44
CA SER A 346 23.92 -84.82 -19.49
C SER A 346 25.35 -84.93 -18.95
N LEU A 347 25.53 -84.91 -17.62
CA LEU A 347 26.78 -85.29 -16.97
C LEU A 347 26.95 -86.81 -17.05
N SER A 348 27.19 -87.30 -18.27
CA SER A 348 27.85 -88.58 -18.48
C SER A 348 29.27 -88.45 -17.92
N PRO A 349 29.74 -89.42 -17.10
CA PRO A 349 31.10 -89.43 -16.60
C PRO A 349 32.04 -89.76 -17.77
N ALA A 350 32.44 -88.75 -18.54
CA ALA A 350 33.49 -88.88 -19.52
C ALA A 350 34.79 -88.34 -18.91
N ASP A 351 35.59 -89.30 -18.47
CA ASP A 351 37.06 -89.28 -18.46
C ASP A 351 37.77 -88.06 -17.87
N GLU A 352 38.10 -88.22 -16.58
CA GLU A 352 39.35 -87.73 -16.01
C GLU A 352 40.55 -88.22 -16.85
N ALA A 353 40.96 -87.43 -17.83
CA ALA A 353 42.27 -87.58 -18.45
C ALA A 353 42.95 -86.22 -18.55
N GLN A 354 43.71 -85.90 -17.50
CA GLN A 354 45.03 -85.29 -17.52
C GLN A 354 45.26 -84.10 -18.47
N SER A 355 45.49 -82.91 -17.91
CA SER A 355 46.69 -82.14 -18.26
C SER A 355 46.91 -80.99 -17.30
N SER A 356 47.72 -81.27 -16.29
CA SER A 356 48.55 -80.27 -15.62
C SER A 356 49.43 -79.58 -16.66
N SER A 357 49.24 -78.28 -16.89
CA SER A 357 50.24 -77.45 -17.57
C SER A 357 50.61 -76.28 -16.66
N THR A 358 51.58 -76.56 -15.80
CA THR A 358 52.51 -75.62 -15.20
C THR A 358 53.29 -74.93 -16.31
N THR A 359 53.27 -73.61 -16.40
CA THR A 359 54.44 -72.83 -16.86
C THR A 359 54.36 -71.42 -16.25
N MET A 360 55.54 -70.94 -15.83
CA MET A 360 55.83 -69.69 -15.12
C MET A 360 55.45 -68.41 -15.86
#